data_AF-A0A401IK96-F1
#
_entry.id   AF-A0A401IK96-F1
#
_cell.length_a   1.000
_cell.length_b   1.000
_cell.length_c   1.000
_cell.angle_alpha   90.00
_cell.angle_beta   90.00
_cell.angle_gamma   90.00
#
_symmetry.space_group_name_H-M   'P 1'
#
loop_
_entity.id
_entity.type
_entity.pdbx_description
1 polymer ?
#
loop_
_entity_poly.entity_id
_entity_poly.type
_entity_poly.pdbx_seq_one_letter_code
_entity_poly.pdbx_strand_id
1 'polypeptide(L)'
;MFMRLSLSLFSCLVLLAYISQAKQKQSPVLDQATVSPDIEVTTKDLASQKQQQWQEFQQSKETNPNLQSPKPLKSVPSQKVPLPSPNFNPPIDTPQISNIEPVSLDNYMTLAPTSTTNKLGNPIYKLSLYANGQLLAAYPIVTGQATTQSKNRHQEGSQAPLPDGKYRIASGVVPGNEPEVGEQFLPITPLFSTGRSALGIHYDPSFEKSNGEDGTHGCIGLTNKQDFAQVLSYVNSYQPQYLEVKIQP
;
A
#
# COMPACT_ATOMS: atom_id res chain seq x y z
N MET A 1 -43.83 4.15 -67.42
CA MET A 1 -42.66 4.19 -68.31
C MET A 1 -41.46 3.67 -67.52
N PHE A 2 -40.78 2.70 -68.11
CA PHE A 2 -39.84 1.71 -67.58
C PHE A 2 -38.81 2.08 -66.47
N MET A 3 -38.65 1.12 -65.53
CA MET A 3 -37.48 0.86 -64.67
C MET A 3 -36.14 0.94 -65.42
N ARG A 4 -35.06 1.33 -64.71
CA ARG A 4 -33.78 0.57 -64.71
C ARG A 4 -33.05 0.66 -63.37
N LEU A 5 -33.00 -0.49 -62.73
CA LEU A 5 -32.16 -0.92 -61.63
C LEU A 5 -30.82 -1.41 -62.22
N SER A 6 -29.67 -1.03 -61.67
CA SER A 6 -28.39 -1.65 -62.01
C SER A 6 -27.61 -2.01 -60.74
N LEU A 7 -27.74 -3.29 -60.39
CA LEU A 7 -26.84 -4.07 -59.54
C LEU A 7 -25.43 -4.13 -60.18
N SER A 8 -24.38 -4.02 -59.37
CA SER A 8 -23.05 -4.52 -59.74
C SER A 8 -22.49 -5.37 -58.59
N LEU A 9 -22.56 -6.69 -58.79
CA LEU A 9 -21.85 -7.75 -58.07
C LEU A 9 -20.52 -8.00 -58.78
N PHE A 10 -19.41 -8.21 -58.05
CA PHE A 10 -18.26 -9.09 -58.37
C PHE A 10 -17.29 -8.96 -57.17
N SER A 11 -17.30 -9.86 -56.18
CA SER A 11 -16.67 -11.19 -56.14
C SER A 11 -15.17 -11.20 -56.42
N CYS A 12 -14.36 -11.23 -55.35
CA CYS A 12 -13.06 -11.91 -55.36
C CYS A 12 -12.81 -12.52 -53.98
N LEU A 13 -13.15 -13.81 -53.87
CA LEU A 13 -12.62 -14.75 -52.88
C LEU A 13 -11.10 -14.90 -53.10
N VAL A 14 -10.31 -14.69 -52.06
CA VAL A 14 -9.01 -15.36 -51.92
C VAL A 14 -8.90 -15.88 -50.49
N LEU A 15 -9.07 -17.19 -50.37
CA LEU A 15 -8.69 -18.02 -49.23
C LEU A 15 -7.18 -18.25 -49.27
N LEU A 16 -6.46 -17.93 -48.20
CA LEU A 16 -5.18 -18.55 -47.90
C LEU A 16 -5.16 -18.93 -46.42
N ALA A 17 -5.47 -20.20 -46.16
CA ALA A 17 -5.20 -20.87 -44.91
C ALA A 17 -3.70 -21.22 -44.86
N TYR A 18 -2.98 -20.70 -43.87
CA TYR A 18 -1.66 -21.21 -43.49
C TYR A 18 -1.82 -22.14 -42.30
N ILE A 19 -1.68 -23.44 -42.56
CA ILE A 19 -1.56 -24.50 -41.56
C ILE A 19 -0.05 -24.73 -41.35
N SER A 20 0.48 -24.33 -40.20
CA SER A 20 1.81 -24.77 -39.76
C SER A 20 1.64 -25.97 -38.83
N GLN A 21 2.13 -27.12 -39.30
CA GLN A 21 2.22 -28.36 -38.54
C GLN A 21 3.32 -28.25 -37.50
N ALA A 22 2.98 -28.36 -36.21
CA ALA A 22 3.92 -28.69 -35.16
C ALA A 22 3.77 -30.17 -34.78
N LYS A 23 4.91 -30.86 -34.83
CA LYS A 23 5.12 -32.31 -34.74
C LYS A 23 4.78 -32.84 -33.35
N GLN A 24 3.93 -33.86 -33.28
CA GLN A 24 3.66 -34.66 -32.08
C GLN A 24 4.94 -35.34 -31.55
N LYS A 25 5.12 -35.30 -30.23
CA LYS A 25 5.88 -36.28 -29.45
C LYS A 25 4.89 -36.96 -28.50
N GLN A 26 4.62 -38.26 -28.71
CA GLN A 26 4.11 -39.19 -27.69
C GLN A 26 5.28 -39.51 -26.73
N SER A 27 5.11 -39.77 -25.43
CA SER A 27 4.27 -40.75 -24.70
C SER A 27 4.29 -40.40 -23.18
N PRO A 28 3.72 -41.18 -22.23
CA PRO A 28 2.66 -42.20 -22.26
C PRO A 28 1.48 -41.88 -21.29
N VAL A 29 0.41 -42.69 -21.43
CA VAL A 29 -0.77 -42.79 -20.58
C VAL A 29 -0.43 -43.51 -19.25
N LEU A 30 -0.93 -42.99 -18.12
CA LEU A 30 -1.36 -43.81 -16.97
C LEU A 30 -2.43 -43.08 -16.13
N ASP A 31 -3.59 -43.71 -16.12
CA ASP A 31 -4.69 -43.78 -15.15
C ASP A 31 -5.56 -42.59 -14.72
N GLN A 32 -6.85 -42.90 -14.81
CA GLN A 32 -8.04 -42.14 -14.50
C GLN A 32 -8.26 -42.06 -12.98
N ALA A 33 -8.65 -40.88 -12.49
CA ALA A 33 -9.46 -40.74 -11.29
C ALA A 33 -10.46 -39.58 -11.46
N THR A 34 -11.69 -39.98 -11.73
CA THR A 34 -13.00 -39.43 -11.32
C THR A 34 -13.17 -37.91 -11.19
N VAL A 35 -13.96 -37.37 -12.13
CA VAL A 35 -14.60 -36.04 -12.10
C VAL A 35 -15.83 -36.08 -11.18
N SER A 36 -15.94 -35.09 -10.28
CA SER A 36 -17.21 -34.63 -9.69
C SER A 36 -17.46 -33.18 -10.13
N PRO A 37 -18.72 -32.77 -10.42
CA PRO A 37 -19.00 -31.51 -11.08
C PRO A 37 -19.27 -30.33 -10.12
N ASP A 38 -19.07 -29.13 -10.66
CA ASP A 38 -19.70 -27.84 -10.34
C ASP A 38 -19.41 -27.18 -8.99
N ILE A 39 -18.45 -26.24 -8.97
CA ILE A 39 -18.68 -24.91 -8.36
C ILE A 39 -17.94 -23.84 -9.19
N GLU A 40 -18.67 -23.15 -10.08
CA GLU A 40 -18.23 -21.89 -10.69
C GLU A 40 -18.52 -20.75 -9.70
N VAL A 41 -17.60 -20.53 -8.74
CA VAL A 41 -17.65 -19.34 -7.87
C VAL A 41 -17.11 -18.16 -8.67
N THR A 42 -18.01 -17.24 -9.02
CA THR A 42 -17.64 -16.01 -9.73
C THR A 42 -16.78 -15.15 -8.79
N THR A 43 -15.60 -14.72 -9.23
CA THR A 43 -14.61 -13.96 -8.45
C THR A 43 -15.15 -12.66 -7.83
N LYS A 44 -16.27 -12.13 -8.33
CA LYS A 44 -16.99 -10.99 -7.75
C LYS A 44 -17.68 -11.31 -6.41
N ASP A 45 -18.12 -12.55 -6.21
CA ASP A 45 -18.76 -12.97 -4.96
C ASP A 45 -17.74 -13.17 -3.84
N LEU A 46 -16.52 -13.60 -4.17
CA LEU A 46 -15.47 -13.81 -3.19
C LEU A 46 -14.92 -12.49 -2.64
N ALA A 47 -14.77 -11.47 -3.49
CA ALA A 47 -14.37 -10.12 -3.06
C ALA A 47 -15.45 -9.46 -2.18
N SER A 48 -16.73 -9.66 -2.54
CA SER A 48 -17.87 -9.09 -1.79
C SER A 48 -18.08 -9.77 -0.43
N GLN A 49 -17.92 -11.11 -0.36
CA GLN A 49 -17.96 -11.85 0.91
C GLN A 49 -16.79 -11.48 1.84
N LYS A 50 -15.58 -11.36 1.30
CA LYS A 50 -14.41 -10.93 2.08
C LYS A 50 -14.59 -9.51 2.64
N GLN A 51 -15.20 -8.61 1.89
CA GLN A 51 -15.51 -7.25 2.34
C GLN A 51 -16.56 -7.21 3.46
N GLN A 52 -17.59 -8.07 3.39
CA GLN A 52 -18.61 -8.18 4.46
C GLN A 52 -18.02 -8.73 5.76
N GLN A 53 -17.17 -9.76 5.69
CA GLN A 53 -16.50 -10.34 6.86
C GLN A 53 -15.62 -9.31 7.59
N TRP A 54 -15.02 -8.38 6.84
CA TRP A 54 -14.26 -7.27 7.39
C TRP A 54 -15.12 -6.22 8.10
N GLN A 55 -16.30 -5.89 7.54
CA GLN A 55 -17.22 -4.95 8.19
C GLN A 55 -17.77 -5.51 9.50
N GLU A 56 -18.10 -6.80 9.54
CA GLU A 56 -18.54 -7.50 10.76
C GLU A 56 -17.46 -7.50 11.85
N PHE A 57 -16.19 -7.66 11.47
CA PHE A 57 -15.08 -7.57 12.41
C PHE A 57 -14.92 -6.16 13.00
N GLN A 58 -15.02 -5.10 12.19
CA GLN A 58 -14.95 -3.72 12.69
C GLN A 58 -16.12 -3.40 13.63
N GLN A 59 -17.33 -3.82 13.26
CA GLN A 59 -18.54 -3.60 14.05
C GLN A 59 -18.50 -4.36 15.40
N SER A 60 -17.89 -5.56 15.43
CA SER A 60 -17.72 -6.33 16.66
C SER A 60 -16.82 -5.68 17.72
N LYS A 61 -15.91 -4.78 17.31
CA LYS A 61 -15.03 -4.03 18.23
C LYS A 61 -15.69 -2.81 18.85
N GLU A 62 -16.73 -2.27 18.22
CA GLU A 62 -17.49 -1.13 18.76
C GLU A 62 -18.53 -1.56 19.81
N THR A 63 -19.01 -2.81 19.76
CA THR A 63 -20.08 -3.30 20.65
C THR A 63 -19.62 -4.03 21.91
N ASN A 64 -18.31 -4.19 22.17
CA ASN A 64 -17.84 -4.92 23.34
C ASN A 64 -16.58 -4.29 23.99
N PRO A 65 -16.74 -3.38 24.98
CA PRO A 65 -15.62 -2.67 25.61
C PRO A 65 -14.77 -3.53 26.58
N ASN A 66 -14.93 -4.86 26.59
CA ASN A 66 -14.35 -5.74 27.62
C ASN A 66 -13.36 -6.79 27.09
N LEU A 67 -12.53 -6.44 26.10
CA LEU A 67 -11.25 -7.15 25.93
C LEU A 67 -10.19 -6.44 26.77
N GLN A 68 -9.90 -7.02 27.94
CA GLN A 68 -8.83 -6.57 28.82
C GLN A 68 -7.48 -6.68 28.10
N SER A 69 -6.80 -5.54 27.96
CA SER A 69 -5.41 -5.45 27.54
C SER A 69 -4.52 -6.30 28.46
N PRO A 70 -3.50 -7.00 27.93
CA PRO A 70 -2.52 -7.69 28.76
C PRO A 70 -1.83 -6.71 29.71
N LYS A 71 -1.71 -7.13 30.98
CA LYS A 71 -1.07 -6.37 32.06
C LYS A 71 0.33 -5.87 31.65
N PRO A 72 0.68 -4.60 31.95
CA PRO A 72 2.02 -4.08 31.66
C PRO A 72 3.08 -4.83 32.50
N LEU A 73 4.20 -5.18 31.86
CA LEU A 73 5.39 -5.66 32.55
C LEU A 73 5.90 -4.58 33.52
N LYS A 74 6.31 -5.04 34.70
CA LYS A 74 6.81 -4.25 35.82
C LYS A 74 7.94 -3.31 35.38
N SER A 75 7.78 -2.03 35.69
CA SER A 75 8.77 -0.97 35.51
C SER A 75 10.05 -1.24 36.29
N VAL A 76 11.19 -1.23 35.59
CA VAL A 76 12.53 -1.15 36.20
C VAL A 76 12.79 0.29 36.63
N PRO A 77 13.40 0.56 37.81
CA PRO A 77 13.65 1.92 38.27
C PRO A 77 14.70 2.64 37.40
N SER A 78 14.34 3.79 36.81
CA SER A 78 15.30 4.72 36.21
C SER A 78 16.18 5.33 37.29
N GLN A 79 17.46 4.95 37.28
CA GLN A 79 18.50 5.73 37.97
C GLN A 79 18.77 7.01 37.16
N LYS A 80 18.48 8.15 37.80
CA LYS A 80 18.73 9.49 37.28
C LYS A 80 20.22 9.80 37.44
N VAL A 81 21.02 9.57 36.39
CA VAL A 81 22.40 10.05 36.33
C VAL A 81 22.38 11.51 35.87
N PRO A 82 22.93 12.49 36.62
CA PRO A 82 23.03 13.87 36.16
C PRO A 82 24.06 13.96 35.03
N LEU A 83 23.65 14.46 33.87
CA LEU A 83 24.57 14.85 32.81
C LEU A 83 25.25 16.18 33.21
N PRO A 84 26.60 16.29 33.13
CA PRO A 84 27.28 17.57 33.36
C PRO A 84 26.87 18.58 32.29
N SER A 85 26.45 19.78 32.71
CA SER A 85 26.13 20.90 31.83
C SER A 85 27.42 21.45 31.21
N PRO A 86 27.55 21.49 29.87
CA PRO A 86 28.68 22.18 29.27
C PRO A 86 28.42 23.70 29.31
N ASN A 87 29.30 24.42 30.02
CA ASN A 87 29.30 25.88 30.07
C ASN A 87 29.90 26.42 28.77
N PHE A 88 29.06 26.71 27.78
CA PHE A 88 29.44 27.43 26.57
C PHE A 88 29.03 28.90 26.71
N ASN A 89 30.01 29.76 27.01
CA ASN A 89 29.90 31.18 26.67
C ASN A 89 30.35 31.34 25.21
N PRO A 90 29.46 31.63 24.25
CA PRO A 90 29.90 31.99 22.91
C PRO A 90 30.42 33.44 22.91
N PRO A 91 31.47 33.75 22.13
CA PRO A 91 31.86 35.13 21.84
C PRO A 91 30.74 35.83 21.07
N ILE A 92 30.40 37.03 21.52
CA ILE A 92 29.44 37.91 20.84
C ILE A 92 30.14 38.48 19.60
N ASP A 93 29.86 37.88 18.44
CA ASP A 93 29.81 38.57 17.17
C ASP A 93 28.45 38.27 16.56
N THR A 94 27.66 39.32 16.29
CA THR A 94 26.26 39.21 15.90
C THR A 94 26.12 39.29 14.38
N PRO A 95 25.81 38.20 13.65
CA PRO A 95 25.21 38.31 12.33
C PRO A 95 23.69 38.43 12.46
N GLN A 96 23.13 39.34 11.68
CA GLN A 96 21.72 39.65 11.54
C GLN A 96 20.87 38.38 11.33
N ILE A 97 19.94 38.12 12.26
CA ILE A 97 19.01 36.99 12.18
C ILE A 97 17.90 37.33 11.18
N SER A 98 18.02 36.86 9.95
CA SER A 98 16.94 36.80 8.98
C SER A 98 16.10 35.54 9.21
N ASN A 99 14.81 35.72 9.52
CA ASN A 99 13.70 34.75 9.45
C ASN A 99 14.06 33.28 9.73
N ILE A 100 14.17 32.92 11.00
CA ILE A 100 14.11 31.51 11.41
C ILE A 100 12.62 31.13 11.43
N GLU A 101 12.13 30.47 10.38
CA GLU A 101 10.88 29.73 10.53
C GLU A 101 11.04 28.75 11.69
N PRO A 102 10.08 28.69 12.63
CA PRO A 102 10.20 27.81 13.78
C PRO A 102 10.39 26.38 13.27
N VAL A 103 11.53 25.77 13.60
CA VAL A 103 11.77 24.36 13.34
C VAL A 103 10.68 23.60 14.09
N SER A 104 9.71 23.05 13.35
CA SER A 104 8.65 22.22 13.93
C SER A 104 9.33 21.09 14.72
N LEU A 105 9.01 20.99 16.01
CA LEU A 105 9.51 19.94 16.89
C LEU A 105 8.67 18.65 16.79
N ASP A 106 7.83 18.55 15.78
CA ASP A 106 6.90 17.43 15.65
C ASP A 106 7.61 16.19 15.10
N ASN A 107 7.16 15.03 15.56
CA ASN A 107 7.45 13.74 14.95
C ASN A 107 6.33 13.46 13.93
N TYR A 108 6.67 13.25 12.68
CA TYR A 108 5.70 13.01 11.61
C TYR A 108 6.31 12.21 10.48
N MET A 109 5.44 11.72 9.59
CA MET A 109 5.83 11.03 8.38
C MET A 109 5.33 11.80 7.16
N THR A 110 6.02 11.66 6.04
CA THR A 110 5.52 12.17 4.75
C THR A 110 5.62 11.10 3.67
N LEU A 111 4.64 11.07 2.77
CA LEU A 111 4.68 10.27 1.55
C LEU A 111 4.63 11.19 0.33
N ALA A 112 5.64 11.07 -0.53
CA ALA A 112 5.80 11.92 -1.72
C ALA A 112 6.22 11.09 -2.95
N PRO A 113 5.90 11.53 -4.18
CA PRO A 113 6.30 10.82 -5.39
C PRO A 113 7.81 10.88 -5.59
N THR A 114 8.35 9.84 -6.24
CA THR A 114 9.64 9.93 -6.91
C THR A 114 9.42 10.02 -8.43
N SER A 115 10.50 10.06 -9.20
CA SER A 115 10.49 9.97 -10.66
C SER A 115 10.80 8.56 -11.18
N THR A 116 10.71 7.54 -10.33
CA THR A 116 11.12 6.16 -10.65
C THR A 116 9.97 5.17 -10.57
N THR A 117 10.11 4.07 -11.29
CA THR A 117 9.23 2.90 -11.22
C THR A 117 10.05 1.65 -10.93
N ASN A 118 9.43 0.61 -10.40
CA ASN A 118 10.05 -0.72 -10.35
C ASN A 118 10.03 -1.40 -11.75
N LYS A 119 10.54 -2.64 -11.81
CA LYS A 119 10.61 -3.45 -13.05
C LYS A 119 9.27 -3.76 -13.72
N LEU A 120 8.17 -3.71 -12.95
CA LEU A 120 6.82 -4.03 -13.39
C LEU A 120 5.97 -2.78 -13.62
N GLY A 121 6.57 -1.58 -13.50
CA GLY A 121 5.94 -0.30 -13.81
C GLY A 121 5.18 0.33 -12.64
N ASN A 122 5.28 -0.22 -11.43
CA ASN A 122 4.73 0.44 -10.24
C ASN A 122 5.54 1.70 -9.91
N PRO A 123 4.89 2.88 -9.77
CA PRO A 123 5.58 4.07 -9.29
C PRO A 123 6.15 3.86 -7.90
N ILE A 124 7.39 4.30 -7.72
CA ILE A 124 8.03 4.34 -6.42
C ILE A 124 7.68 5.68 -5.77
N TYR A 125 7.33 5.61 -4.49
CA TYR A 125 7.15 6.76 -3.64
C TYR A 125 8.19 6.72 -2.51
N LYS A 126 8.39 7.86 -1.85
CA LYS A 126 9.30 7.99 -0.74
C LYS A 126 8.51 8.22 0.54
N LEU A 127 8.61 7.27 1.46
CA LEU A 127 8.13 7.42 2.84
C LEU A 127 9.29 7.99 3.68
N SER A 128 9.14 9.21 4.19
CA SER A 128 10.15 9.87 5.03
C SER A 128 9.68 9.96 6.47
N LEU A 129 10.59 9.66 7.41
CA LEU A 129 10.34 9.64 8.85
C LEU A 129 11.07 10.81 9.51
N TYR A 130 10.34 11.65 10.23
CA TYR A 130 10.89 12.83 10.89
C TYR A 130 10.77 12.71 12.42
N ALA A 131 11.81 13.10 13.14
CA ALA A 131 11.75 13.29 14.58
C ALA A 131 12.30 14.66 14.95
N ASN A 132 11.56 15.39 15.79
CA ASN A 132 11.86 16.78 16.14
C ASN A 132 12.13 17.65 14.89
N GLY A 133 11.33 17.44 13.82
CA GLY A 133 11.50 18.11 12.53
C GLY A 133 12.68 17.66 11.67
N GLN A 134 13.56 16.77 12.17
CA GLN A 134 14.72 16.28 11.43
C GLN A 134 14.41 14.96 10.71
N LEU A 135 14.83 14.84 9.45
CA LEU A 135 14.71 13.60 8.69
C LEU A 135 15.62 12.52 9.30
N LEU A 136 15.03 11.45 9.81
CA LEU A 136 15.76 10.30 10.35
C LEU A 136 16.06 9.26 9.27
N ALA A 137 15.06 8.93 8.46
CA ALA A 137 15.16 7.89 7.44
C ALA A 137 14.16 8.14 6.30
N ALA A 138 14.42 7.53 5.16
CA ALA A 138 13.49 7.49 4.04
C ALA A 138 13.55 6.14 3.33
N TYR A 139 12.39 5.61 2.96
CA TYR A 139 12.24 4.29 2.36
C TYR A 139 11.49 4.36 1.03
N PRO A 140 11.92 3.58 0.01
CA PRO A 140 11.13 3.40 -1.19
C PRO A 140 9.91 2.53 -0.87
N ILE A 141 8.74 2.94 -1.36
CA ILE A 141 7.48 2.22 -1.20
C ILE A 141 6.71 2.17 -2.51
N VAL A 142 5.72 1.30 -2.57
CA VAL A 142 4.67 1.28 -3.60
C VAL A 142 3.30 1.54 -2.97
N THR A 143 2.41 2.20 -3.72
CA THR A 143 1.00 2.32 -3.35
C THR A 143 0.14 2.31 -4.61
N GLY A 144 -0.89 1.46 -4.61
CA GLY A 144 -1.60 1.11 -5.83
C GLY A 144 -0.77 0.16 -6.70
N GLN A 145 -1.40 -0.44 -7.71
CA GLN A 145 -0.75 -1.17 -8.78
C GLN A 145 -0.53 -0.26 -10.01
N ALA A 146 0.36 -0.65 -10.92
CA ALA A 146 0.72 0.12 -12.12
C ALA A 146 -0.51 0.49 -12.97
N THR A 147 -1.47 -0.44 -13.07
CA THR A 147 -2.72 -0.29 -13.85
C THR A 147 -3.80 0.53 -13.14
N THR A 148 -3.56 0.95 -11.89
CA THR A 148 -4.57 1.61 -11.03
C THR A 148 -4.22 3.05 -10.68
N GLN A 149 -3.06 3.54 -11.12
CA GLN A 149 -2.48 4.82 -10.72
C GLN A 149 -3.38 6.04 -11.03
N SER A 150 -4.19 5.94 -12.09
CA SER A 150 -5.12 6.98 -12.57
C SER A 150 -6.56 6.81 -12.07
N LYS A 151 -6.87 5.73 -11.33
CA LYS A 151 -8.22 5.50 -10.80
C LYS A 151 -8.54 6.51 -9.69
N ASN A 152 -9.83 6.68 -9.40
CA ASN A 152 -10.29 7.59 -8.34
C ASN A 152 -9.79 7.15 -6.97
N ARG A 153 -8.87 7.93 -6.39
CA ARG A 153 -8.22 7.63 -5.10
C ARG A 153 -9.15 7.71 -3.91
N HIS A 154 -10.25 8.47 -3.99
CA HIS A 154 -11.23 8.60 -2.92
C HIS A 154 -12.32 7.52 -2.94
N GLN A 155 -12.35 6.67 -3.97
CA GLN A 155 -13.38 5.64 -4.12
C GLN A 155 -12.94 4.30 -3.53
N GLU A 156 -13.79 3.70 -2.68
CA GLU A 156 -13.60 2.35 -2.15
C GLU A 156 -13.46 1.31 -3.27
N GLY A 157 -12.60 0.31 -3.06
CA GLY A 157 -12.39 -0.78 -4.03
C GLY A 157 -11.73 -0.34 -5.35
N SER A 158 -11.33 0.92 -5.50
CA SER A 158 -10.64 1.40 -6.70
C SER A 158 -9.26 0.77 -6.89
N GLN A 159 -8.65 0.24 -5.82
CA GLN A 159 -7.26 -0.21 -5.76
C GLN A 159 -6.25 0.90 -6.10
N ALA A 160 -6.72 2.14 -6.26
CA ALA A 160 -5.89 3.28 -6.59
C ALA A 160 -4.92 3.57 -5.44
N PRO A 161 -3.82 4.30 -5.71
CA PRO A 161 -2.94 4.83 -4.66
C PRO A 161 -3.69 5.57 -3.56
N LEU A 162 -3.04 5.76 -2.41
CA LEU A 162 -3.60 6.55 -1.31
C LEU A 162 -4.07 7.94 -1.78
N PRO A 163 -5.26 8.40 -1.38
CA PRO A 163 -5.63 9.79 -1.60
C PRO A 163 -4.75 10.75 -0.78
N ASP A 164 -4.51 11.94 -1.32
CA ASP A 164 -3.71 12.96 -0.66
C ASP A 164 -4.41 13.50 0.59
N GLY A 165 -3.63 13.87 1.61
CA GLY A 165 -4.12 14.43 2.86
C GLY A 165 -3.40 13.90 4.10
N LYS A 166 -3.89 14.31 5.27
CA LYS A 166 -3.36 13.88 6.57
C LYS A 166 -4.02 12.60 7.05
N TYR A 167 -3.20 11.74 7.63
CA TYR A 167 -3.61 10.48 8.23
C TYR A 167 -3.12 10.40 9.67
N ARG A 168 -3.95 9.81 10.53
CA ARG A 168 -3.53 9.35 11.86
C ARG A 168 -2.91 7.97 11.73
N ILE A 169 -1.76 7.75 12.38
CA ILE A 169 -1.13 6.43 12.48
C ILE A 169 -1.60 5.76 13.77
N ALA A 170 -1.92 4.46 13.71
CA ALA A 170 -2.19 3.69 14.92
C ALA A 170 -0.92 3.53 15.77
N SER A 171 -1.08 3.40 17.09
CA SER A 171 0.05 3.19 18.01
C SER A 171 0.59 1.76 18.01
N GLY A 172 -0.01 0.85 17.24
CA GLY A 172 0.34 -0.56 17.22
C GLY A 172 -0.11 -1.27 15.95
N VAL A 173 0.45 -2.46 15.73
CA VAL A 173 0.16 -3.31 14.58
C VAL A 173 -0.99 -4.28 14.86
N VAL A 174 -1.64 -4.73 13.79
CA VAL A 174 -2.59 -5.84 13.78
C VAL A 174 -2.07 -6.95 12.86
N PRO A 175 -2.54 -8.20 13.00
CA PRO A 175 -2.20 -9.26 12.05
C PRO A 175 -2.63 -8.87 10.63
N GLY A 176 -1.75 -9.10 9.66
CA GLY A 176 -2.11 -9.05 8.25
C GLY A 176 -2.89 -10.31 7.87
N ASN A 177 -3.88 -10.19 6.99
CA ASN A 177 -4.78 -11.28 6.62
C ASN A 177 -5.00 -11.41 5.11
N GLU A 178 -4.25 -10.66 4.29
CA GLU A 178 -4.21 -10.82 2.83
C GLU A 178 -2.78 -11.14 2.39
N PRO A 179 -2.60 -11.91 1.29
CA PRO A 179 -1.27 -12.28 0.79
C PRO A 179 -0.34 -11.08 0.56
N GLU A 180 -0.88 -9.96 0.08
CA GLU A 180 -0.15 -8.71 -0.18
C GLU A 180 0.23 -7.93 1.09
N VAL A 181 -0.44 -8.18 2.22
CA VAL A 181 -0.23 -7.45 3.48
C VAL A 181 0.88 -8.07 4.34
N GLY A 182 1.22 -9.34 4.10
CA GLY A 182 2.17 -10.07 4.94
C GLY A 182 1.62 -10.29 6.36
N GLU A 183 2.52 -10.48 7.33
CA GLU A 183 2.16 -10.93 8.68
C GLU A 183 1.66 -9.80 9.60
N GLN A 184 2.06 -8.56 9.32
CA GLN A 184 1.87 -7.41 10.21
C GLN A 184 1.41 -6.19 9.42
N PHE A 185 0.42 -5.50 9.95
CA PHE A 185 -0.19 -4.34 9.34
C PHE A 185 -0.27 -3.20 10.35
N LEU A 186 0.20 -2.01 9.97
CA LEU A 186 0.10 -0.79 10.77
C LEU A 186 -1.03 0.07 10.20
N PRO A 187 -2.21 0.12 10.85
CA PRO A 187 -3.34 0.88 10.33
C PRO A 187 -3.07 2.39 10.27
N ILE A 188 -3.61 3.04 9.25
CA ILE A 188 -3.70 4.50 9.15
C ILE A 188 -5.15 4.91 8.87
N THR A 189 -5.58 6.03 9.44
CA THR A 189 -6.95 6.54 9.27
C THR A 189 -6.91 7.93 8.63
N PRO A 190 -7.62 8.16 7.51
CA PRO A 190 -7.77 9.50 6.94
C PRO A 190 -8.33 10.48 7.97
N LEU A 191 -7.76 11.68 8.06
CA LEU A 191 -8.28 12.80 8.84
C LEU A 191 -9.11 13.78 7.99
N PHE A 192 -9.57 13.30 6.84
CA PHE A 192 -10.35 14.04 5.86
C PHE A 192 -11.45 13.13 5.28
N SER A 193 -12.44 13.71 4.62
CA SER A 193 -13.54 12.95 4.01
C SER A 193 -13.05 12.18 2.79
N THR A 194 -13.25 10.87 2.80
CA THR A 194 -12.94 9.97 1.69
C THR A 194 -13.80 8.72 1.80
N GLY A 195 -14.07 8.06 0.69
CA GLY A 195 -14.73 6.76 0.68
C GLY A 195 -13.78 5.61 1.01
N ARG A 196 -12.48 5.87 1.16
CA ARG A 196 -11.46 4.84 1.41
C ARG A 196 -11.43 4.38 2.87
N SER A 197 -11.38 3.07 3.05
CA SER A 197 -11.17 2.42 4.34
C SER A 197 -10.03 1.39 4.30
N ALA A 198 -9.77 0.71 5.43
CA ALA A 198 -8.80 -0.39 5.54
C ALA A 198 -7.38 -0.09 5.02
N LEU A 199 -6.91 1.17 5.19
CA LEU A 199 -5.59 1.60 4.77
C LEU A 199 -4.54 1.37 5.85
N GLY A 200 -3.30 1.12 5.44
CA GLY A 200 -2.19 0.93 6.37
C GLY A 200 -0.84 0.83 5.70
N ILE A 201 0.16 0.59 6.53
CA ILE A 201 1.55 0.38 6.16
C ILE A 201 1.90 -1.09 6.45
N HIS A 202 2.52 -1.76 5.49
CA HIS A 202 2.94 -3.15 5.64
C HIS A 202 4.16 -3.46 4.76
N TYR A 203 4.74 -4.64 4.95
CA TYR A 203 5.66 -5.23 3.98
C TYR A 203 4.86 -5.82 2.81
N ASP A 204 5.23 -5.51 1.57
CA ASP A 204 4.66 -6.09 0.36
C ASP A 204 5.51 -7.30 -0.10
N PRO A 205 5.04 -8.55 0.14
CA PRO A 205 5.76 -9.74 -0.29
C PRO A 205 5.65 -10.00 -1.80
N SER A 206 4.80 -9.28 -2.53
CA SER A 206 4.67 -9.34 -3.99
C SER A 206 5.63 -8.40 -4.72
N PHE A 207 6.32 -7.50 -4.01
CA PHE A 207 7.21 -6.52 -4.62
C PHE A 207 8.25 -7.16 -5.57
N GLU A 208 8.28 -6.67 -6.81
CA GLU A 208 9.08 -7.13 -7.95
C GLU A 208 8.87 -8.61 -8.34
N LYS A 209 7.76 -9.24 -7.92
CA LYS A 209 7.42 -10.59 -8.35
C LYS A 209 6.46 -10.55 -9.52
N SER A 210 6.81 -11.26 -10.60
CA SER A 210 5.94 -11.42 -11.77
C SER A 210 4.85 -12.48 -11.52
N ASN A 211 4.07 -12.31 -10.45
CA ASN A 211 2.98 -13.20 -10.04
C ASN A 211 1.58 -12.59 -10.23
N GLY A 212 1.50 -11.35 -10.75
CA GLY A 212 0.25 -10.62 -10.95
C GLY A 212 -0.20 -9.76 -9.77
N GLU A 213 0.53 -9.78 -8.65
CA GLU A 213 0.13 -9.11 -7.40
C GLU A 213 1.07 -7.94 -7.02
N ASP A 214 2.07 -7.60 -7.86
CA ASP A 214 3.05 -6.53 -7.57
C ASP A 214 2.39 -5.16 -7.40
N GLY A 215 2.67 -4.51 -6.27
CA GLY A 215 2.01 -3.28 -5.83
C GLY A 215 1.02 -3.56 -4.70
N THR A 216 0.16 -2.58 -4.41
CA THR A 216 -0.86 -2.73 -3.35
C THR A 216 -2.24 -2.35 -3.85
N HIS A 217 -3.30 -2.70 -3.12
CA HIS A 217 -4.63 -2.13 -3.33
C HIS A 217 -4.82 -0.73 -2.72
N GLY A 218 -3.72 0.03 -2.63
CA GLY A 218 -3.67 1.40 -2.13
C GLY A 218 -3.12 1.56 -0.73
N CYS A 219 -2.69 0.49 -0.06
CA CYS A 219 -1.86 0.58 1.15
C CYS A 219 -0.45 1.10 0.82
N ILE A 220 0.34 1.39 1.86
CA ILE A 220 1.77 1.70 1.75
C ILE A 220 2.55 0.38 1.87
N GLY A 221 3.02 -0.12 0.74
CA GLY A 221 3.83 -1.34 0.65
C GLY A 221 5.32 -1.05 0.72
N LEU A 222 5.96 -1.43 1.82
CA LEU A 222 7.41 -1.43 1.97
C LEU A 222 7.99 -2.58 1.14
N THR A 223 9.11 -2.31 0.45
CA THR A 223 9.72 -3.25 -0.50
C THR A 223 10.41 -4.45 0.14
N ASN A 224 10.69 -4.40 1.45
CA ASN A 224 11.33 -5.47 2.21
C ASN A 224 10.93 -5.46 3.69
N LYS A 225 11.08 -6.61 4.36
CA LYS A 225 10.73 -6.79 5.78
C LYS A 225 11.56 -5.90 6.73
N GLN A 226 12.83 -5.64 6.39
CA GLN A 226 13.73 -4.86 7.23
C GLN A 226 13.27 -3.41 7.34
N ASP A 227 12.93 -2.77 6.23
CA ASP A 227 12.47 -1.38 6.22
C ASP A 227 11.14 -1.24 6.96
N PHE A 228 10.23 -2.21 6.80
CA PHE A 228 8.99 -2.21 7.57
C PHE A 228 9.26 -2.32 9.09
N ALA A 229 10.18 -3.19 9.52
CA ALA A 229 10.58 -3.26 10.93
C ALA A 229 11.18 -1.95 11.45
N GLN A 230 11.92 -1.21 10.62
CA GLN A 230 12.44 0.11 10.99
C GLN A 230 11.31 1.15 11.12
N VAL A 231 10.32 1.13 10.23
CA VAL A 231 9.12 1.97 10.34
C VAL A 231 8.37 1.67 11.64
N LEU A 232 8.18 0.41 11.99
CA LEU A 232 7.53 0.02 13.25
C LEU A 232 8.32 0.50 14.48
N SER A 233 9.65 0.35 14.47
CA SER A 233 10.53 0.84 15.53
C SER A 233 10.41 2.36 15.71
N TYR A 234 10.37 3.10 14.60
CA TYR A 234 10.14 4.55 14.60
C TYR A 234 8.79 4.92 15.19
N VAL A 235 7.70 4.26 14.76
CA VAL A 235 6.34 4.55 15.26
C VAL A 235 6.26 4.29 16.77
N ASN A 236 6.84 3.18 17.24
CA ASN A 236 6.87 2.84 18.66
C ASN A 236 7.71 3.83 19.49
N SER A 237 8.84 4.29 18.96
CA SER A 237 9.76 5.16 19.71
C SER A 237 9.34 6.62 19.71
N TYR A 238 8.81 7.11 18.59
CA TYR A 238 8.57 8.54 18.36
C TYR A 238 7.09 8.93 18.33
N GLN A 239 6.17 7.95 18.19
CA GLN A 239 4.72 8.18 18.15
C GLN A 239 4.35 9.35 17.23
N PRO A 240 4.58 9.23 15.91
CA PRO A 240 4.35 10.32 14.97
C PRO A 240 2.91 10.83 15.06
N GLN A 241 2.75 12.15 15.05
CA GLN A 241 1.44 12.78 15.17
C GLN A 241 0.56 12.55 13.94
N TYR A 242 1.18 12.56 12.75
CA TYR A 242 0.48 12.38 11.48
C TYR A 242 1.41 11.86 10.39
N LEU A 243 0.78 11.32 9.35
CA LEU A 243 1.37 11.03 8.05
C LEU A 243 0.74 11.98 7.04
N GLU A 244 1.56 12.80 6.38
CA GLU A 244 1.13 13.67 5.30
C GLU A 244 1.35 12.96 3.96
N VAL A 245 0.29 12.75 3.19
CA VAL A 245 0.37 12.18 1.84
C VAL A 245 0.21 13.28 0.80
N LYS A 246 1.20 13.41 -0.08
CA LYS A 246 1.21 14.32 -1.22
C LYS A 246 1.77 13.59 -2.43
N ILE A 247 0.92 12.80 -3.07
CA ILE A 247 1.31 11.93 -4.19
C ILE A 247 0.63 12.29 -5.51
N GLN A 248 -0.21 13.32 -5.54
CA GLN A 248 -0.59 14.01 -6.76
C GLN A 248 0.26 15.29 -6.94
N PRO A 249 0.65 15.62 -8.19
CA PRO A 249 1.17 16.94 -8.52
C PRO A 249 0.10 18.03 -8.44
#